data_AF-A0A377PTN9-F1
#
_entry.id   AF-A0A377PTN9-F1
#
_cell.length_a   1.000
_cell.length_b   1.000
_cell.length_c   1.000
_cell.angle_alpha   90.00
_cell.angle_beta   90.00
_cell.angle_gamma   90.00
#
_symmetry.space_group_name_H-M   'P 1'
#
loop_
_entity.id
_entity.type
_entity.pdbx_description
1 polymer ?
#
loop_
_entity_poly.entity_id
_entity_poly.type
_entity_poly.pdbx_seq_one_letter_code
_entity_poly.pdbx_strand_id
1 'polypeptide(L)'
;MHYENYLREQDSKTKSYTFTLKDVKKPQIEHIAPQTENGEKLASGYCEYDDDFRQKHLHCIGNLLLIGASQNSAIGNNPLKDKLASYENTPLIQQRQIKDFAVNEKWEKDSITKRHEEIKDFVLETWSF
;
A
#
# COMPACT_ATOMS: atom_id res chain seq x y z
N MET A 1 0.09 0.87 -13.62
CA MET A 1 -0.84 -0.28 -13.63
C MET A 1 -0.17 -1.63 -13.81
N HIS A 2 1.07 -1.71 -14.31
CA HIS A 2 1.76 -3.00 -14.51
C HIS A 2 1.77 -3.89 -13.26
N TYR A 3 2.15 -3.37 -12.09
CA TYR A 3 2.18 -4.17 -10.86
C TYR A 3 0.78 -4.69 -10.47
N GLU A 4 -0.27 -3.88 -10.58
CA GLU A 4 -1.65 -4.35 -10.34
C GLU A 4 -2.05 -5.48 -11.29
N ASN A 5 -1.68 -5.39 -12.57
CA ASN A 5 -1.99 -6.43 -13.55
C ASN A 5 -1.15 -7.69 -13.32
N TYR A 6 0.12 -7.55 -12.93
CA TYR A 6 0.95 -8.67 -12.48
C TYR A 6 0.29 -9.43 -11.33
N LEU A 7 -0.21 -8.73 -10.30
CA LEU A 7 -0.93 -9.36 -9.20
C LEU A 7 -2.23 -10.06 -9.68
N ARG A 8 -2.95 -9.47 -10.64
CA ARG A 8 -4.16 -10.07 -11.23
C ARG A 8 -3.89 -11.34 -12.00
N GLU A 9 -2.76 -11.40 -12.70
CA GLU A 9 -2.35 -12.59 -13.45
C GLU A 9 -2.08 -13.80 -12.54
N GLN A 10 -1.70 -13.55 -11.28
CA GLN A 10 -1.55 -14.57 -10.24
C GLN A 10 -2.89 -14.99 -9.60
N ASP A 11 -3.92 -14.14 -9.64
CA ASP A 11 -5.26 -14.44 -9.11
C ASP A 11 -6.15 -15.06 -10.20
N SER A 12 -6.43 -16.36 -10.06
CA SER A 12 -7.31 -17.13 -10.94
C SER A 12 -8.68 -16.48 -11.23
N LYS A 13 -9.23 -15.67 -10.31
CA LYS A 13 -10.52 -14.99 -10.48
C LYS A 13 -10.43 -13.73 -11.34
N THR A 14 -9.24 -13.14 -11.45
CA THR A 14 -9.06 -11.83 -12.11
C THR A 14 -8.12 -11.86 -13.31
N LYS A 15 -7.44 -12.99 -13.56
CA LYS A 15 -6.45 -13.20 -14.63
C LYS A 15 -6.91 -12.80 -16.05
N SER A 16 -8.21 -12.87 -16.33
CA SER A 16 -8.77 -12.55 -17.66
C SER A 16 -9.08 -11.06 -17.88
N TYR A 17 -8.87 -10.20 -16.88
CA TYR A 17 -9.21 -8.78 -16.95
C TYR A 17 -8.00 -7.88 -16.70
N THR A 18 -7.65 -7.08 -17.72
CA THR A 18 -6.64 -6.03 -17.61
C THR A 18 -7.23 -4.80 -16.95
N PHE A 19 -6.65 -4.38 -15.83
CA PHE A 19 -7.03 -3.18 -15.12
C PHE A 19 -6.21 -1.98 -15.61
N THR A 20 -6.86 -0.84 -15.78
CA THR A 20 -6.26 0.40 -16.26
C THR A 20 -6.40 1.53 -15.25
N LEU A 21 -5.65 2.62 -15.43
CA LEU A 21 -5.74 3.76 -14.52
C LEU A 21 -7.11 4.45 -14.60
N LYS A 22 -7.82 4.32 -15.73
CA LYS A 22 -9.16 4.88 -15.93
C LYS A 22 -10.21 4.25 -15.00
N ASP A 23 -9.92 3.05 -14.50
CA ASP A 23 -10.79 2.32 -13.57
C ASP A 23 -10.66 2.87 -12.13
N VAL A 24 -9.65 3.72 -11.86
CA VAL A 24 -9.50 4.45 -10.58
C VAL A 24 -10.02 5.88 -10.74
N LYS A 25 -11.13 6.20 -10.05
CA LYS A 25 -11.69 7.57 -10.07
C LYS A 25 -10.77 8.54 -9.34
N LYS A 26 -10.24 9.53 -10.07
CA LYS A 26 -9.31 10.57 -9.54
C LYS A 26 -8.17 9.92 -8.74
N PRO A 27 -7.24 9.23 -9.41
CA PRO A 27 -6.18 8.48 -8.74
C PRO A 27 -5.28 9.42 -7.93
N GLN A 28 -4.89 8.96 -6.75
CA GLN A 28 -3.98 9.62 -5.82
C GLN A 28 -2.97 8.62 -5.27
N ILE A 29 -1.87 9.13 -4.71
CA ILE A 29 -0.91 8.34 -3.94
C ILE A 29 -1.27 8.47 -2.47
N GLU A 30 -1.47 7.35 -1.82
CA GLU A 30 -1.71 7.25 -0.39
C GLU A 30 -0.46 6.72 0.31
N HIS A 31 -0.20 7.26 1.51
CA HIS A 31 0.81 6.73 2.41
C HIS A 31 0.14 5.78 3.40
N ILE A 32 0.60 4.53 3.49
CA ILE A 32 0.04 3.55 4.44
C ILE A 32 0.28 4.06 5.86
N ALA A 33 1.54 4.23 6.26
CA ALA A 33 1.89 5.05 7.40
C ALA A 33 1.85 6.53 6.97
N PRO A 34 0.90 7.35 7.49
CA PRO A 34 0.65 8.72 7.03
C PRO A 34 1.83 9.65 7.27
N GLN A 35 1.98 10.73 6.50
CA GLN A 35 3.07 11.70 6.72
C GLN A 35 2.94 12.44 8.06
N THR A 36 1.71 12.82 8.40
CA THR A 36 1.38 13.41 9.69
C THR A 36 0.89 12.29 10.59
N GLU A 37 1.62 12.05 11.68
CA GLU A 37 1.25 11.05 12.69
C GLU A 37 -0.17 11.31 13.19
N ASN A 38 -0.91 10.23 13.39
CA ASN A 38 -2.15 10.31 14.15
C ASN A 38 -1.80 10.69 15.59
N GLY A 39 -2.60 11.56 16.22
CA GLY A 39 -2.39 12.01 17.60
C GLY A 39 -2.38 10.85 18.62
N GLU A 40 -2.89 9.68 18.24
CA GLU A 40 -2.94 8.46 19.05
C GLU A 40 -1.81 7.47 18.70
N LYS A 41 -0.55 7.86 18.98
CA LYS A 41 0.65 7.11 18.57
C LYS A 41 0.61 5.61 18.93
N LEU A 42 0.21 5.26 20.15
CA LEU A 42 0.24 3.89 20.67
C LEU A 42 -0.79 2.94 20.03
N ALA A 43 -1.94 3.47 19.61
CA ALA A 43 -3.02 2.67 19.03
C ALA A 43 -3.04 2.72 17.49
N SER A 44 -2.13 3.50 16.89
CA SER A 44 -2.13 3.77 15.45
C SER A 44 -1.79 2.56 14.57
N GLY A 45 -1.05 1.57 15.10
CA GLY A 45 -0.57 0.42 14.33
C GLY A 45 0.62 0.72 13.43
N TYR A 46 1.22 1.91 13.50
CA TYR A 46 2.45 2.28 12.79
C TYR A 46 3.67 2.24 13.71
N CYS A 47 4.85 2.04 13.14
CA CYS A 47 6.10 2.17 13.89
C CYS A 47 6.33 3.62 14.38
N GLU A 48 7.34 3.78 15.24
CA GLU A 48 7.80 5.11 15.64
C GLU A 48 8.35 5.90 14.43
N TYR A 49 8.01 7.18 14.37
CA TYR A 49 8.47 8.10 13.33
C TYR A 49 9.80 8.74 13.72
N ASP A 50 10.77 7.88 14.01
CA ASP A 50 12.16 8.27 14.25
C ASP A 50 12.84 8.77 12.95
N ASP A 51 14.07 9.27 13.08
CA ASP A 51 14.82 9.80 11.94
C ASP A 51 15.03 8.74 10.84
N ASP A 52 15.24 7.48 11.22
CA ASP A 52 15.42 6.38 10.29
C ASP A 52 14.14 6.08 9.49
N PHE A 53 12.97 6.10 10.14
CA PHE A 53 11.68 6.00 9.45
C PHE A 53 11.47 7.17 8.49
N ARG A 54 11.66 8.41 8.96
CA ARG A 54 11.41 9.62 8.16
C ARG A 54 12.31 9.70 6.94
N GLN A 55 13.59 9.33 7.09
CA GLN A 55 14.57 9.42 6.01
C GLN A 55 14.47 8.27 5.00
N LYS A 56 14.17 7.05 5.45
CA LYS A 56 14.27 5.85 4.59
C LYS A 56 12.94 5.20 4.24
N HIS A 57 11.92 5.32 5.10
CA HIS A 57 10.71 4.51 5.00
C HIS A 57 9.47 5.33 4.66
N LEU A 58 9.36 6.58 5.13
CA LEU A 58 8.17 7.40 4.96
C LEU A 58 7.76 7.57 3.49
N HIS A 59 8.71 7.90 2.63
CA HIS A 59 8.49 8.08 1.18
C HIS A 59 8.91 6.87 0.34
N CYS A 60 9.18 5.73 0.98
CA CYS A 60 9.54 4.51 0.28
C CYS A 60 8.35 3.98 -0.52
N ILE A 61 8.58 3.47 -1.74
CA ILE A 61 7.51 2.84 -2.55
C ILE A 61 6.78 1.73 -1.80
N GLY A 62 7.47 1.04 -0.88
CA GLY A 62 6.90 0.06 0.04
C GLY A 62 5.84 0.63 0.98
N ASN A 63 5.86 1.94 1.27
CA ASN A 63 4.87 2.65 2.08
C ASN A 63 3.80 3.38 1.24
N LEU A 64 3.87 3.31 -0.10
CA LEU A 64 2.98 4.03 -1.01
C LEU A 64 2.02 3.09 -1.76
N LEU A 65 0.78 3.52 -1.97
CA LEU A 65 -0.21 2.80 -2.78
C LEU A 65 -1.05 3.73 -3.64
N LEU A 66 -1.58 3.20 -4.74
CA LEU A 66 -2.56 3.90 -5.57
C LEU A 66 -3.95 3.82 -4.91
N ILE A 67 -4.65 4.94 -4.80
CA ILE A 67 -5.99 5.03 -4.23
C ILE A 67 -6.90 5.98 -5.03
N GLY A 68 -8.22 5.81 -4.95
CA GLY A 68 -9.17 6.79 -5.50
C GLY A 68 -9.44 7.92 -4.51
N ALA A 69 -9.62 9.16 -4.99
CA ALA A 69 -9.76 10.35 -4.13
C ALA A 69 -10.88 10.25 -3.08
N SER A 70 -12.02 9.66 -3.41
CA SER A 70 -13.13 9.48 -2.46
C SER A 70 -12.77 8.51 -1.33
N GLN A 71 -12.04 7.45 -1.64
CA GLN A 71 -11.58 6.48 -0.66
C GLN A 71 -10.50 7.13 0.22
N ASN A 72 -9.56 7.84 -0.39
CA ASN A 72 -8.50 8.54 0.32
C ASN A 72 -9.03 9.56 1.33
N SER A 73 -10.00 10.38 0.91
CA SER A 73 -10.64 11.36 1.78
C SER A 73 -11.42 10.73 2.94
N ALA A 74 -11.92 9.50 2.77
CA ALA A 74 -12.68 8.81 3.80
C ALA A 74 -11.77 8.13 4.84
N ILE A 75 -10.63 7.59 4.40
CA ILE A 75 -9.67 6.91 5.29
C ILE A 75 -8.83 7.93 6.09
N GLY A 76 -8.28 8.96 5.43
CA GLY A 76 -7.41 9.94 6.09
C GLY A 76 -6.23 9.34 6.86
N ASN A 77 -5.83 9.99 7.96
CA ASN A 77 -4.70 9.56 8.81
C ASN A 77 -5.13 8.55 9.89
N ASN A 78 -6.16 7.75 9.64
CA ASN A 78 -6.69 6.80 10.62
C ASN A 78 -5.68 5.67 10.94
N PRO A 79 -5.87 4.98 12.09
CA PRO A 79 -5.08 3.80 12.45
C PRO A 79 -5.04 2.73 11.34
N LEU A 80 -3.98 1.92 11.33
CA LEU A 80 -3.76 0.89 10.31
C LEU A 80 -4.95 -0.06 10.19
N LYS A 81 -5.58 -0.43 11.30
CA LYS A 81 -6.76 -1.31 11.31
C LYS A 81 -7.89 -0.78 10.44
N ASP A 82 -8.17 0.52 10.52
CA ASP A 82 -9.22 1.16 9.72
C ASP A 82 -8.82 1.24 8.25
N LYS A 83 -7.52 1.48 7.98
CA LYS A 83 -6.98 1.42 6.61
C LYS A 83 -7.12 0.03 6.00
N LEU A 84 -6.72 -1.02 6.72
CA LEU A 84 -6.83 -2.42 6.29
C LEU A 84 -8.29 -2.80 6.00
N ALA A 85 -9.23 -2.40 6.86
CA ALA A 85 -10.66 -2.63 6.64
C ALA A 85 -11.17 -1.92 5.35
N SER A 86 -10.69 -0.71 5.07
CA SER A 86 -11.02 -0.02 3.82
C SER A 86 -10.40 -0.68 2.59
N TYR A 87 -9.20 -1.22 2.72
CA TYR A 87 -8.50 -1.92 1.63
C TYR A 87 -9.09 -3.29 1.31
N GLU A 88 -9.81 -3.93 2.22
CA GLU A 88 -10.36 -5.28 2.01
C GLU A 88 -11.38 -5.33 0.84
N ASN A 89 -12.17 -4.27 0.67
CA ASN A 89 -13.31 -4.24 -0.25
C ASN A 89 -13.05 -3.46 -1.55
N THR A 90 -11.79 -3.12 -1.84
CA THR A 90 -11.40 -2.40 -3.06
C THR A 90 -11.15 -3.36 -4.23
N PRO A 91 -11.44 -2.94 -5.48
CA PRO A 91 -11.08 -3.76 -6.64
C PRO A 91 -9.57 -3.94 -6.80
N LEU A 92 -8.75 -3.02 -6.28
CA LEU A 92 -7.29 -3.00 -6.43
C LEU A 92 -6.62 -4.09 -5.56
N ILE A 93 -5.95 -5.05 -6.18
CA ILE A 93 -5.23 -6.12 -5.46
C ILE A 93 -4.06 -5.54 -4.65
N GLN A 94 -3.37 -4.53 -5.18
CA GLN A 94 -2.24 -3.91 -4.48
C GLN A 94 -2.61 -3.29 -3.12
N GLN A 95 -3.88 -2.95 -2.90
CA GLN A 95 -4.39 -2.49 -1.61
C GLN A 95 -4.74 -3.67 -0.70
N ARG A 96 -5.42 -4.69 -1.25
CA ARG A 96 -5.80 -5.89 -0.50
C ARG A 96 -4.61 -6.65 0.07
N GLN A 97 -3.50 -6.71 -0.66
CA GLN A 97 -2.26 -7.38 -0.22
C GLN A 97 -1.55 -6.69 0.96
N ILE A 98 -1.92 -5.46 1.32
CA ILE A 98 -1.25 -4.74 2.44
C ILE A 98 -1.34 -5.54 3.75
N LYS A 99 -2.43 -6.29 3.95
CA LYS A 99 -2.59 -7.18 5.10
C LYS A 99 -1.53 -8.29 5.17
N ASP A 100 -1.00 -8.72 4.03
CA ASP A 100 -0.02 -9.81 3.95
C ASP A 100 1.37 -9.34 4.42
N PHE A 101 1.62 -8.01 4.38
CA PHE A 101 2.83 -7.38 4.91
C PHE A 101 2.66 -6.86 6.35
N ALA A 102 1.42 -6.64 6.80
CA ALA A 102 1.12 -6.14 8.13
C ALA A 102 1.16 -7.27 9.18
N VAL A 103 2.33 -7.48 9.80
CA VAL A 103 2.52 -8.53 10.80
C VAL A 103 1.83 -8.15 12.12
N ASN A 104 0.92 -8.99 12.61
CA ASN A 104 0.14 -8.74 13.84
C ASN A 104 -0.59 -7.38 13.81
N GLU A 105 -1.16 -7.00 12.65
CA GLU A 105 -1.81 -5.70 12.44
C GLU A 105 -0.89 -4.49 12.72
N LYS A 106 0.42 -4.65 12.50
CA LYS A 106 1.40 -3.57 12.58
C LYS A 106 2.07 -3.31 11.25
N TRP A 107 2.30 -2.04 10.97
CA TRP A 107 3.02 -1.55 9.81
C TRP A 107 4.37 -1.01 10.24
N GLU A 108 5.33 -1.93 10.31
CA GLU A 108 6.69 -1.66 10.77
C GLU A 108 7.62 -1.36 9.59
N LYS A 109 8.84 -0.88 9.90
CA LYS A 109 9.90 -0.67 8.90
C LYS A 109 10.16 -1.93 8.07
N ASP A 110 10.13 -3.10 8.69
CA ASP A 110 10.29 -4.40 8.02
C ASP A 110 9.14 -4.69 7.03
N SER A 111 7.90 -4.31 7.34
CA SER A 111 6.76 -4.44 6.43
C SER A 111 6.98 -3.59 5.18
N ILE A 112 7.46 -2.35 5.36
CA ILE A 112 7.78 -1.43 4.27
C ILE A 112 8.92 -1.97 3.42
N THR A 113 9.99 -2.46 4.03
CA THR A 113 11.14 -3.05 3.33
C THR A 113 10.75 -4.30 2.55
N LYS A 114 10.00 -5.23 3.15
CA LYS A 114 9.53 -6.44 2.44
C LYS A 114 8.69 -6.09 1.22
N ARG A 115 7.75 -5.16 1.36
CA ARG A 115 6.94 -4.70 0.23
C ARG A 115 7.77 -3.94 -0.82
N HIS A 116 8.76 -3.16 -0.38
CA HIS A 116 9.71 -2.50 -1.28
C HIS A 116 10.44 -3.51 -2.15
N GLU A 117 11.03 -4.55 -1.53
CA GLU A 117 11.76 -5.59 -2.25
C GLU A 117 10.87 -6.32 -3.25
N GLU A 118 9.64 -6.69 -2.88
CA GLU A 118 8.72 -7.34 -3.83
C GLU A 118 8.40 -6.45 -5.05
N ILE A 119 8.13 -5.16 -4.83
CA ILE A 119 7.89 -4.22 -5.93
C ILE A 119 9.17 -4.02 -6.76
N LYS A 120 10.34 -3.97 -6.11
CA LYS A 120 11.64 -3.84 -6.78
C LYS A 120 11.91 -5.03 -7.68
N ASP A 121 11.71 -6.25 -7.19
CA ASP A 121 11.92 -7.49 -7.92
C ASP A 121 10.97 -7.55 -9.13
N PHE A 122 9.70 -7.24 -8.93
CA PHE A 122 8.74 -7.09 -10.02
C PHE A 122 9.21 -6.09 -11.10
N VAL A 123 9.74 -4.93 -10.69
CA VAL A 123 10.25 -3.91 -11.62
C VAL A 123 11.47 -4.44 -12.37
N LEU A 124 12.42 -5.06 -11.69
CA LEU A 124 13.62 -5.60 -12.33
C LEU A 124 13.30 -6.74 -13.30
N GLU A 125 12.34 -7.61 -12.98
CA GLU A 125 11.89 -8.68 -13.88
C GLU A 125 11.12 -8.16 -15.09
N THR A 126 10.30 -7.11 -14.91
CA THR A 126 9.47 -6.56 -15.99
C THR A 126 10.25 -5.73 -17.00
N TRP A 127 11.33 -5.07 -16.56
CA TRP A 127 12.11 -4.11 -17.38
C TRP A 127 13.60 -4.48 -17.50
N SER A 128 13.98 -5.72 -17.17
CA SER A 128 15.30 -6.23 -17.56
C SER A 128 15.31 -6.45 -19.08
N PHE A 129 16.26 -5.79 -19.77
CA PHE A 129 16.49 -5.91 -21.20
C PHE A 129 17.77 -6.69 -21.47
#